data_AF-A0A2N3TCE8-F1
#
_entry.id   AF-A0A2N3TCE8-F1
#
_cell.length_a   1.000
_cell.length_b   1.000
_cell.length_c   1.000
_cell.angle_alpha   90.00
_cell.angle_beta   90.00
_cell.angle_gamma   90.00
#
_symmetry.space_group_name_H-M   'P 1'
#
loop_
_entity.id
_entity.type
_entity.pdbx_description
1 polymer ?
#
loop_
_entity_poly.entity_id
_entity_poly.type
_entity_poly.pdbx_seq_one_letter_code
_entity_poly.pdbx_strand_id
1 'polypeptide(L)'
;MGDVICDDYLEIFYMIKRIIGLSIILTIGGILLLSFRTKENVDLSSYSTEGLDLYYIAPNFNEIEDDNTFISPELGKSYIGFKEAVAFKESRGDYGVVNQFGYLGKYQFGKGTLALIGVKNVKRNKFLSDPVLQEKAFYANLSRNKWVLRRDIKWFVGRRMNGVEVTESGILAAAHLSGPGAVKKYLRSGGVEGFADAFGTTIRYYMKRFGGYDTSFVVPNKKAKVI
;
A
#
# COMPACT_ATOMS: atom_id res chain seq x y z
N MET A 1 -42.95 -2.73 -56.64
CA MET A 1 -41.97 -1.65 -56.38
C MET A 1 -42.16 -1.01 -54.99
N GLY A 2 -43.38 -0.97 -54.42
CA GLY A 2 -43.64 -0.36 -53.11
C GLY A 2 -43.20 -1.17 -51.88
N ASP A 3 -43.25 -2.51 -51.94
CA ASP A 3 -42.95 -3.36 -50.77
C ASP A 3 -41.45 -3.41 -50.41
N VAL A 4 -40.56 -3.36 -51.41
CA VAL A 4 -39.10 -3.37 -51.21
C VAL A 4 -38.61 -2.10 -50.50
N ILE A 5 -39.26 -0.97 -50.78
CA ILE A 5 -38.92 0.32 -50.15
C ILE A 5 -39.30 0.31 -48.66
N CYS A 6 -40.41 -0.35 -48.30
CA CYS A 6 -40.90 -0.41 -46.92
C CYS A 6 -39.98 -1.25 -46.01
N ASP A 7 -39.47 -2.38 -46.52
CA ASP A 7 -38.54 -3.26 -45.79
C ASP A 7 -37.18 -2.58 -45.52
N ASP A 8 -36.65 -1.82 -46.48
CA ASP A 8 -35.39 -1.06 -46.30
C ASP A 8 -35.51 0.00 -45.20
N TYR A 9 -36.63 0.73 -45.12
CA TYR A 9 -36.86 1.70 -44.04
C TYR A 9 -37.02 1.03 -42.68
N LEU A 10 -37.60 -0.18 -42.65
CA LEU A 10 -37.77 -0.95 -41.42
C LEU A 10 -36.43 -1.47 -40.89
N GLU A 11 -35.58 -2.00 -41.77
CA GLU A 11 -34.19 -2.41 -41.47
C GLU A 11 -33.37 -1.23 -40.93
N ILE A 12 -33.43 -0.06 -41.59
CA ILE A 12 -32.74 1.16 -41.15
C ILE A 12 -33.24 1.60 -39.76
N PHE A 13 -34.56 1.54 -39.52
CA PHE A 13 -35.15 1.89 -38.23
C PHE A 13 -34.68 0.97 -37.09
N TYR A 14 -34.63 -0.35 -37.32
CA TYR A 14 -34.13 -1.31 -36.34
C TYR A 14 -32.62 -1.15 -36.10
N MET A 15 -31.84 -0.87 -37.15
CA MET A 15 -30.41 -0.60 -37.04
C MET A 15 -30.13 0.65 -36.20
N ILE A 16 -30.88 1.74 -36.41
CA ILE A 16 -30.76 2.99 -35.63
C ILE A 16 -31.12 2.75 -34.16
N LYS A 17 -32.21 2.03 -33.87
CA LYS A 17 -32.59 1.66 -32.49
C LYS A 17 -31.49 0.87 -31.77
N ARG A 18 -30.83 -0.06 -32.48
CA ARG A 18 -29.74 -0.88 -31.91
C ARG A 18 -28.50 -0.05 -31.61
N ILE A 19 -28.14 0.90 -32.48
CA ILE A 19 -27.00 1.81 -32.29
C ILE A 19 -27.25 2.76 -31.11
N ILE A 20 -28.45 3.33 -31.01
CA ILE A 20 -28.84 4.21 -29.89
C ILE A 20 -28.77 3.43 -28.56
N GLY A 21 -29.30 2.20 -28.53
CA GLY A 21 -29.22 1.35 -27.34
C GLY A 21 -27.79 1.04 -26.88
N LEU A 22 -26.90 0.71 -27.83
CA LEU A 22 -25.48 0.46 -27.54
C LEU A 22 -24.74 1.73 -27.03
N SER A 23 -25.07 2.90 -27.59
CA SER A 23 -24.50 4.18 -27.16
C SER A 23 -24.92 4.57 -25.74
N ILE A 24 -26.17 4.29 -25.36
CA ILE A 24 -26.67 4.55 -23.99
C ILE A 24 -25.96 3.64 -22.96
N ILE A 25 -25.73 2.38 -23.30
CA ILE A 25 -25.01 1.45 -22.40
C ILE A 25 -23.55 1.86 -22.22
N LEU A 26 -22.87 2.28 -23.30
CA LEU A 26 -21.48 2.74 -23.25
C LEU A 26 -21.32 4.04 -22.43
N THR A 27 -22.28 4.96 -22.54
CA THR A 27 -22.27 6.23 -21.79
C THR A 27 -22.55 6.01 -20.31
N ILE A 28 -23.56 5.20 -19.95
CA ILE A 28 -23.84 4.85 -18.54
C ILE A 28 -22.65 4.09 -17.92
N GLY A 29 -22.06 3.14 -18.66
CA GLY A 29 -20.87 2.42 -18.21
C GLY A 29 -19.65 3.33 -18.03
N GLY A 30 -19.45 4.30 -18.93
CA GLY A 30 -18.39 5.30 -18.83
C GLY A 30 -18.54 6.22 -17.62
N ILE A 31 -19.75 6.68 -17.32
CA ILE A 31 -20.04 7.53 -16.16
C ILE A 31 -19.82 6.76 -14.86
N LEU A 32 -20.24 5.49 -14.78
CA LEU A 32 -20.03 4.66 -13.59
C LEU A 32 -18.54 4.43 -13.29
N LEU A 33 -17.71 4.29 -14.33
CA LEU A 33 -16.26 4.09 -14.17
C LEU A 33 -15.51 5.35 -13.69
N LEU A 34 -16.01 6.54 -14.01
CA LEU A 34 -15.42 7.80 -13.57
C LEU A 34 -15.75 8.11 -12.10
N SER A 35 -16.93 7.70 -11.62
CA SER A 35 -17.38 7.96 -10.25
C SER A 35 -16.61 7.22 -9.15
N PHE A 36 -15.83 6.18 -9.48
CA PHE A 36 -15.06 5.40 -8.50
C PHE A 36 -13.61 5.89 -8.26
N ARG A 37 -13.26 7.11 -8.71
CA ARG A 37 -11.87 7.60 -8.62
C ARG A 37 -11.70 8.77 -7.64
N THR A 38 -12.05 8.58 -6.38
CA THR A 38 -11.66 9.51 -5.32
C THR A 38 -10.20 9.26 -4.91
N LYS A 39 -9.33 10.24 -5.17
CA LYS A 39 -7.96 10.27 -4.65
C LYS A 39 -7.95 11.16 -3.42
N GLU A 40 -8.24 10.58 -2.27
CA GLU A 40 -8.19 11.30 -0.99
C GLU A 40 -6.73 11.49 -0.57
N ASN A 41 -6.31 12.74 -0.38
CA ASN A 41 -5.06 13.06 0.29
C ASN A 41 -5.39 13.37 1.75
N VAL A 42 -4.64 12.78 2.67
CA VAL A 42 -4.82 13.03 4.11
C VAL A 42 -4.16 14.36 4.44
N ASP A 43 -4.97 15.33 4.90
CA ASP A 43 -4.46 16.57 5.47
C ASP A 43 -4.09 16.34 6.94
N LEU A 44 -2.82 16.60 7.28
CA LEU A 44 -2.29 16.45 8.63
C LEU A 44 -2.12 17.79 9.35
N SER A 45 -2.49 18.90 8.72
CA SER A 45 -2.32 20.25 9.28
C SER A 45 -3.03 20.42 10.63
N SER A 46 -4.20 19.80 10.79
CA SER A 46 -4.97 19.78 12.04
C SER A 46 -4.28 19.05 13.19
N TYR A 47 -3.26 18.22 12.92
CA TYR A 47 -2.48 17.50 13.93
C TYR A 47 -1.07 18.09 14.12
N SER A 48 -0.75 19.21 13.47
CA SER A 48 0.55 19.87 13.63
C SER A 48 0.67 20.47 15.01
N THR A 49 1.79 20.20 15.69
CA THR A 49 2.16 20.87 16.95
C THR A 49 3.11 22.04 16.73
N GLU A 50 3.42 22.36 15.47
CA GLU A 50 4.29 23.47 15.11
C GLU A 50 3.65 24.81 15.53
N GLY A 51 4.36 25.57 16.36
CA GLY A 51 3.87 26.86 16.88
C GLY A 51 2.95 26.79 18.10
N LEU A 52 2.72 25.60 18.68
CA LEU A 52 2.01 25.48 19.95
C LEU A 52 2.94 25.75 21.14
N ASP A 53 2.53 26.68 22.00
CA ASP A 53 3.10 26.83 23.35
C ASP A 53 2.57 25.71 24.24
N LEU A 54 3.36 24.64 24.37
CA LEU A 54 3.03 23.48 25.18
C LEU A 54 3.25 23.77 26.66
N TYR A 55 2.18 24.13 27.37
CA TYR A 55 2.19 24.21 28.83
C TYR A 55 2.09 22.81 29.44
N TYR A 56 3.16 22.38 30.11
CA TYR A 56 3.30 21.06 30.74
C TYR A 56 2.67 20.96 32.14
N ILE A 57 1.82 21.92 32.50
CA ILE A 57 1.02 21.84 33.73
C ILE A 57 -0.19 20.98 33.40
N ALA A 58 -0.14 19.71 33.80
CA ALA A 58 -1.29 18.82 33.68
C ALA A 58 -2.40 19.30 34.66
N PRO A 59 -3.62 19.56 34.18
CA PRO A 59 -4.74 19.90 35.05
C PRO A 59 -5.02 18.76 36.04
N ASN A 60 -5.54 19.10 37.22
CA ASN A 60 -6.04 18.09 38.15
C ASN A 60 -7.23 17.34 37.52
N PHE A 61 -7.49 16.09 37.88
CA PHE A 61 -8.59 15.29 37.31
C PHE A 61 -9.95 15.99 37.37
N ASN A 62 -10.16 16.85 38.37
CA ASN A 62 -11.40 17.62 38.55
C ASN A 62 -11.50 18.87 37.68
N GLU A 63 -10.43 19.24 36.97
CA GLU A 63 -10.31 20.41 36.07
C GLU A 63 -10.37 19.99 34.60
N ILE A 64 -10.45 18.68 34.31
CA ILE A 64 -10.61 18.16 32.95
C ILE A 64 -12.09 18.29 32.58
N GLU A 65 -12.43 19.32 31.81
CA GLU A 65 -13.69 19.32 31.06
C GLU A 65 -13.56 18.29 29.93
N ASP A 66 -14.31 17.18 30.06
CA ASP A 66 -14.40 16.15 29.03
C ASP A 66 -15.24 16.69 27.87
N ASP A 67 -14.61 17.49 27.01
CA ASP A 67 -15.14 17.74 25.69
C ASP A 67 -15.12 16.37 24.98
N ASN A 68 -16.29 15.76 24.80
CA ASN A 68 -16.50 14.42 24.19
C ASN A 68 -15.97 14.31 22.73
N THR A 69 -15.10 15.21 22.29
CA THR A 69 -14.35 15.17 21.05
C THR A 69 -13.24 14.12 21.13
N PHE A 70 -13.61 12.88 20.84
CA PHE A 70 -12.63 11.83 20.53
C PHE A 70 -11.96 12.09 19.18
N ILE A 71 -10.85 12.85 19.19
CA ILE A 71 -10.04 13.09 17.99
C ILE A 71 -9.08 11.90 17.81
N SER A 72 -9.44 10.96 16.93
CA SER A 72 -8.53 9.90 16.48
C SER A 72 -7.82 10.34 15.20
N PRO A 73 -6.48 10.21 15.12
CA PRO A 73 -5.76 10.52 13.89
C PRO A 73 -6.17 9.57 12.76
N GLU A 74 -6.71 10.13 11.68
CA GLU A 74 -6.98 9.37 10.46
C GLU A 74 -5.73 9.29 9.60
N LEU A 75 -5.10 8.11 9.55
CA LEU A 75 -3.89 7.90 8.75
C LEU A 75 -4.18 7.77 7.24
N GLY A 76 -5.41 7.38 6.90
CA GLY A 76 -5.87 7.13 5.54
C GLY A 76 -4.90 6.29 4.70
N LYS A 77 -4.81 6.62 3.41
CA LYS A 77 -3.89 5.97 2.47
C LYS A 77 -2.54 6.68 2.35
N SER A 78 -2.08 7.36 3.41
CA SER A 78 -0.76 8.00 3.45
C SER A 78 0.40 6.98 3.59
N TYR A 79 1.65 7.46 3.46
CA TYR A 79 2.84 6.66 3.78
C TYR A 79 2.86 6.22 5.26
N ILE A 80 2.38 7.08 6.17
CA ILE A 80 2.27 6.73 7.60
C ILE A 80 1.26 5.59 7.76
N GLY A 81 0.09 5.70 7.14
CA GLY A 81 -0.91 4.63 7.11
C GLY A 81 -0.34 3.33 6.54
N PHE A 82 0.47 3.40 5.49
CA PHE A 82 1.13 2.23 4.90
C PHE A 82 2.05 1.52 5.90
N LYS A 83 2.99 2.26 6.51
CA LYS A 83 3.96 1.65 7.42
C LYS A 83 3.29 1.12 8.69
N GLU A 84 2.28 1.80 9.22
CA GLU A 84 1.55 1.33 10.41
C GLU A 84 0.67 0.12 10.08
N ALA A 85 0.04 0.06 8.90
CA ALA A 85 -0.71 -1.12 8.48
C ALA A 85 0.20 -2.36 8.36
N VAL A 86 1.40 -2.19 7.79
CA VAL A 86 2.39 -3.27 7.70
C VAL A 86 2.84 -3.67 9.11
N ALA A 87 3.27 -2.72 9.94
CA ALA A 87 3.69 -2.97 11.32
C ALA A 87 2.63 -3.72 12.13
N PHE A 88 1.35 -3.33 12.00
CA PHE A 88 0.27 -3.99 12.69
C PHE A 88 0.14 -5.47 12.29
N LYS A 89 0.28 -5.76 10.98
CA LYS A 89 0.25 -7.14 10.49
C LYS A 89 1.46 -7.97 10.91
N GLU A 90 2.64 -7.34 11.03
CA GLU A 90 3.89 -8.00 11.39
C GLU A 90 3.99 -8.29 12.89
N SER A 91 3.65 -7.30 13.73
CA SER A 91 3.96 -7.34 15.18
C SER A 91 2.90 -6.69 16.07
N ARG A 92 1.79 -6.18 15.51
CA ARG A 92 0.87 -5.26 16.20
C ARG A 92 1.53 -3.94 16.63
N GLY A 93 2.64 -3.54 15.99
CA GLY A 93 3.36 -2.30 16.30
C GLY A 93 4.46 -2.43 17.36
N ASP A 94 4.74 -3.64 17.85
CA ASP A 94 5.68 -3.86 18.95
C ASP A 94 7.15 -3.88 18.49
N TYR A 95 7.93 -2.89 18.94
CA TYR A 95 9.37 -2.79 18.65
C TYR A 95 10.22 -3.84 19.37
N GLY A 96 9.77 -4.37 20.51
CA GLY A 96 10.50 -5.27 21.39
C GLY A 96 10.31 -6.76 21.08
N VAL A 97 9.37 -7.11 20.21
CA VAL A 97 8.99 -8.51 19.97
C VAL A 97 9.97 -9.25 19.07
N VAL A 98 10.07 -10.56 19.28
CA VAL A 98 10.73 -11.47 18.35
C VAL A 98 9.90 -12.72 18.16
N ASN A 99 9.65 -13.11 16.91
CA ASN A 99 8.91 -14.34 16.63
C ASN A 99 9.78 -15.60 16.75
N GLN A 100 9.11 -16.74 16.64
CA GLN A 100 9.69 -18.08 16.70
C GLN A 100 10.80 -18.35 15.66
N PHE A 101 10.82 -17.61 14.55
CA PHE A 101 11.85 -17.73 13.50
C PHE A 101 12.98 -16.69 13.65
N GLY A 102 12.97 -15.90 14.73
CA GLY A 102 14.02 -14.94 15.05
C GLY A 102 13.92 -13.59 14.33
N TYR A 103 12.78 -13.28 13.71
CA TYR A 103 12.54 -11.97 13.11
C TYR A 103 12.26 -10.90 14.17
N LEU A 104 12.78 -9.70 13.96
CA LEU A 104 12.95 -8.69 15.02
C LEU A 104 12.02 -7.49 14.87
N GLY A 105 11.36 -7.14 15.96
CA GLY A 105 10.71 -5.86 16.21
C GLY A 105 9.47 -5.58 15.36
N LYS A 106 9.15 -4.29 15.23
CA LYS A 106 7.89 -3.77 14.72
C LYS A 106 7.57 -4.27 13.31
N TYR A 107 8.61 -4.43 12.50
CA TYR A 107 8.54 -4.85 11.11
C TYR A 107 9.07 -6.26 10.87
N GLN A 108 9.24 -7.06 11.93
CA GLN A 108 9.71 -8.45 11.86
C GLN A 108 10.87 -8.61 10.87
N PHE A 109 12.01 -7.97 11.17
CA PHE A 109 13.17 -7.98 10.30
C PHE A 109 14.03 -9.23 10.46
N GLY A 110 14.41 -9.84 9.33
CA GLY A 110 15.43 -10.90 9.30
C GLY A 110 16.85 -10.35 9.37
N LYS A 111 17.77 -11.09 10.01
CA LYS A 111 19.18 -10.70 10.19
C LYS A 111 19.89 -10.39 8.86
N GLY A 112 19.60 -11.15 7.80
CA GLY A 112 20.19 -10.93 6.47
C GLY A 112 19.77 -9.60 5.86
N THR A 113 18.48 -9.26 5.96
CA THR A 113 17.95 -7.97 5.48
C THR A 113 18.54 -6.81 6.27
N LEU A 114 18.63 -6.92 7.60
CA LEU A 114 19.28 -5.92 8.45
C LEU A 114 20.74 -5.67 8.04
N ALA A 115 21.51 -6.74 7.80
CA ALA A 115 22.87 -6.62 7.32
C ALA A 115 22.96 -5.92 5.95
N LEU A 116 22.03 -6.21 5.03
CA LEU A 116 21.97 -5.60 3.70
C LEU A 116 21.77 -4.07 3.76
N ILE A 117 21.01 -3.60 4.75
CA ILE A 117 20.75 -2.16 4.98
C ILE A 117 21.67 -1.53 6.02
N GLY A 118 22.81 -2.16 6.35
CA GLY A 118 23.87 -1.56 7.18
C GLY A 118 23.80 -1.90 8.68
N VAL A 119 22.76 -2.58 9.14
CA VAL A 119 22.56 -2.98 10.54
C VAL A 119 23.19 -4.36 10.81
N LYS A 120 24.47 -4.52 10.45
CA LYS A 120 25.19 -5.82 10.56
C LYS A 120 25.77 -6.07 11.96
N ASN A 121 26.35 -5.03 12.56
CA ASN A 121 27.11 -5.14 13.81
C ASN A 121 26.35 -4.59 15.02
N VAL A 122 25.03 -4.39 14.89
CA VAL A 122 24.18 -3.95 15.99
C VAL A 122 23.72 -5.17 16.78
N LYS A 123 23.92 -5.15 18.10
CA LYS A 123 23.42 -6.21 18.99
C LYS A 123 21.89 -6.25 18.92
N ARG A 124 21.30 -7.45 18.93
CA ARG A 124 19.84 -7.67 18.87
C ARG A 124 19.07 -6.79 19.86
N ASN A 125 19.45 -6.80 21.14
CA ASN A 125 18.74 -6.02 22.16
C ASN A 125 18.81 -4.51 21.89
N LYS A 126 19.92 -4.02 21.31
CA LYS A 126 20.05 -2.61 20.92
C LYS A 126 19.16 -2.26 19.74
N PHE A 127 18.95 -3.18 18.80
CA PHE A 127 17.98 -2.97 17.71
C PHE A 127 16.53 -2.95 18.23
N LEU A 128 16.19 -3.88 19.13
CA LEU A 128 14.84 -3.98 19.71
C LEU A 128 14.48 -2.78 20.59
N SER A 129 15.47 -2.19 21.27
CA SER A 129 15.27 -1.01 22.13
C SER A 129 15.37 0.33 21.40
N ASP A 130 15.57 0.35 20.07
CA ASP A 130 15.76 1.57 19.29
C ASP A 130 14.69 1.69 18.19
N PRO A 131 13.52 2.27 18.51
CA PRO A 131 12.44 2.48 17.55
C PRO A 131 12.88 3.28 16.31
N VAL A 132 13.72 4.31 16.51
CA VAL A 132 14.20 5.16 15.41
C VAL A 132 15.03 4.35 14.42
N LEU A 133 15.87 3.44 14.91
CA LEU A 133 16.63 2.52 14.07
C LEU A 133 15.73 1.58 13.27
N GLN A 134 14.64 1.08 13.86
CA GLN A 134 13.69 0.20 13.16
C GLN A 134 12.90 0.94 12.07
N GLU A 135 12.44 2.16 12.35
CA GLU A 135 11.75 3.01 11.37
C GLU A 135 12.68 3.36 10.18
N LYS A 136 13.94 3.72 10.45
CA LYS A 136 14.95 3.96 9.41
C LYS A 136 15.25 2.68 8.62
N ALA A 137 15.31 1.52 9.28
CA ALA A 137 15.50 0.23 8.63
C ALA A 137 14.36 -0.10 7.68
N PHE A 138 13.11 0.14 8.09
CA PHE A 138 11.94 -0.02 7.23
C PHE A 138 12.03 0.85 5.98
N TYR A 139 12.28 2.15 6.14
CA TYR A 139 12.44 3.06 5.02
C TYR A 139 13.59 2.67 4.07
N ALA A 140 14.75 2.30 4.60
CA ALA A 140 15.91 1.87 3.80
C ALA A 140 15.61 0.60 2.99
N ASN A 141 14.92 -0.38 3.60
CA ASN A 141 14.50 -1.60 2.93
C ASN A 141 13.51 -1.32 1.80
N LEU A 142 12.47 -0.49 2.05
CA LEU A 142 11.52 -0.06 1.02
C LEU A 142 12.22 0.65 -0.14
N SER A 143 13.15 1.57 0.16
CA SER A 143 13.92 2.32 -0.84
C SER A 143 14.73 1.41 -1.75
N ARG A 144 15.36 0.36 -1.20
CA ARG A 144 16.06 -0.66 -1.99
C ARG A 144 15.11 -1.49 -2.82
N ASN A 145 14.03 -1.98 -2.23
CA ASN A 145 13.03 -2.79 -2.92
C ASN A 145 12.41 -2.01 -4.10
N LYS A 146 12.06 -0.73 -3.88
CA LYS A 146 11.58 0.18 -4.91
C LYS A 146 12.59 0.36 -6.03
N TRP A 147 13.88 0.49 -5.72
CA TRP A 147 14.92 0.52 -6.76
C TRP A 147 14.96 -0.79 -7.57
N VAL A 148 14.97 -1.95 -6.89
CA VAL A 148 15.10 -3.27 -7.53
C VAL A 148 13.93 -3.56 -8.45
N LEU A 149 12.74 -3.15 -8.03
CA LEU A 149 11.48 -3.38 -8.73
C LEU A 149 11.03 -2.20 -9.61
N ARG A 150 11.80 -1.12 -9.74
CA ARG A 150 11.38 0.09 -10.48
C ARG A 150 10.82 -0.15 -11.88
N ARG A 151 11.36 -1.13 -12.60
CA ARG A 151 10.88 -1.52 -13.93
C ARG A 151 9.57 -2.30 -13.83
N ASP A 152 9.50 -3.25 -12.90
CA ASP A 152 8.33 -4.07 -12.67
C ASP A 152 7.16 -3.20 -12.13
N ILE A 153 7.42 -2.24 -11.23
CA ILE A 153 6.45 -1.20 -10.80
C ILE A 153 5.91 -0.45 -12.02
N LYS A 154 6.79 0.09 -12.87
CA LYS A 154 6.40 0.81 -14.09
C LYS A 154 5.53 -0.04 -15.03
N TRP A 155 5.83 -1.32 -15.17
CA TRP A 155 5.14 -2.19 -16.13
C TRP A 155 3.83 -2.76 -15.62
N PHE A 156 3.71 -3.01 -14.32
CA PHE A 156 2.62 -3.81 -13.76
C PHE A 156 1.63 -3.01 -12.91
N VAL A 157 1.98 -1.84 -12.37
CA VAL A 157 1.00 -1.01 -11.62
C VAL A 157 -0.21 -0.67 -12.48
N GLY A 158 -1.41 -0.80 -11.90
CA GLY A 158 -2.70 -0.63 -12.56
C GLY A 158 -3.23 -1.88 -13.27
N ARG A 159 -2.43 -2.95 -13.38
CA ARG A 159 -2.90 -4.24 -13.91
C ARG A 159 -3.62 -5.05 -12.84
N ARG A 160 -4.46 -5.99 -13.27
CA ARG A 160 -5.07 -7.00 -12.39
C ARG A 160 -4.40 -8.35 -12.61
N MET A 161 -4.04 -9.02 -11.52
CA MET A 161 -3.47 -10.38 -11.51
C MET A 161 -4.18 -11.20 -10.44
N ASN A 162 -4.78 -12.33 -10.81
CA ASN A 162 -5.48 -13.23 -9.88
C ASN A 162 -6.49 -12.52 -8.95
N GLY A 163 -7.24 -11.57 -9.53
CA GLY A 163 -8.25 -10.78 -8.83
C GLY A 163 -7.71 -9.65 -7.94
N VAL A 164 -6.41 -9.37 -7.97
CA VAL A 164 -5.76 -8.30 -7.20
C VAL A 164 -5.27 -7.22 -8.15
N GLU A 165 -5.60 -5.96 -7.86
CA GLU A 165 -5.01 -4.82 -8.55
C GLU A 165 -3.59 -4.60 -8.04
N VAL A 166 -2.64 -4.49 -8.98
CA VAL A 166 -1.24 -4.27 -8.70
C VAL A 166 -1.03 -2.79 -8.41
N THR A 167 -0.53 -2.49 -7.22
CA THR A 167 -0.20 -1.12 -6.77
C THR A 167 1.25 -1.07 -6.29
N GLU A 168 1.86 0.12 -6.30
CA GLU A 168 3.23 0.27 -5.79
C GLU A 168 3.34 -0.15 -4.32
N SER A 169 2.41 0.28 -3.47
CA SER A 169 2.38 -0.09 -2.05
C SER A 169 2.24 -1.60 -1.83
N GLY A 170 1.39 -2.27 -2.62
CA GLY A 170 1.25 -3.72 -2.58
C GLY A 170 2.55 -4.43 -2.96
N ILE A 171 3.22 -3.96 -4.02
CA ILE A 171 4.52 -4.48 -4.47
C ILE A 171 5.57 -4.32 -3.37
N LEU A 172 5.65 -3.14 -2.76
CA LEU A 172 6.65 -2.85 -1.72
C LEU A 172 6.42 -3.67 -0.45
N ALA A 173 5.16 -3.84 -0.01
CA ALA A 173 4.83 -4.70 1.11
C ALA A 173 5.16 -6.17 0.80
N ALA A 174 4.77 -6.68 -0.37
CA ALA A 174 5.09 -8.05 -0.75
C ALA A 174 6.61 -8.30 -0.86
N ALA A 175 7.38 -7.27 -1.25
CA ALA A 175 8.83 -7.34 -1.29
C ALA A 175 9.46 -7.25 0.10
N HIS A 176 8.80 -6.62 1.07
CA HIS A 176 9.21 -6.70 2.48
C HIS A 176 9.04 -8.11 3.03
N LEU A 177 7.91 -8.77 2.73
CA LEU A 177 7.61 -10.15 3.11
C LEU A 177 8.60 -11.17 2.51
N SER A 178 8.77 -11.13 1.19
CA SER A 178 9.36 -12.24 0.40
C SER A 178 10.65 -11.87 -0.32
N GLY A 179 11.08 -10.62 -0.20
CA GLY A 179 12.16 -10.06 -1.00
C GLY A 179 11.73 -9.68 -2.42
N PRO A 180 12.46 -8.74 -3.06
CA PRO A 180 12.09 -8.24 -4.38
C PRO A 180 12.30 -9.25 -5.51
N GLY A 181 13.15 -10.27 -5.29
CA GLY A 181 13.36 -11.34 -6.27
C GLY A 181 12.11 -12.21 -6.46
N ALA A 182 11.45 -12.60 -5.36
CA ALA A 182 10.23 -13.40 -5.40
C ALA A 182 9.06 -12.60 -6.01
N VAL A 183 8.91 -11.32 -5.62
CA VAL A 183 7.90 -10.44 -6.21
C VAL A 183 8.09 -10.25 -7.72
N LYS A 184 9.35 -10.11 -8.17
CA LYS A 184 9.65 -10.03 -9.60
C LYS A 184 9.20 -11.27 -10.37
N LYS A 185 9.44 -12.46 -9.83
CA LYS A 185 8.98 -13.73 -10.42
C LYS A 185 7.45 -13.80 -10.47
N TYR A 186 6.80 -13.53 -9.34
CA TYR A 186 5.34 -13.47 -9.24
C TYR A 186 4.73 -12.55 -10.31
N LEU A 187 5.19 -11.30 -10.40
CA LEU A 187 4.68 -10.33 -11.37
C LEU A 187 4.87 -10.78 -12.83
N ARG A 188 6.04 -11.34 -13.16
CA ARG A 188 6.37 -11.76 -14.53
C ARG A 188 5.69 -13.04 -14.97
N SER A 189 5.33 -13.90 -14.03
CA SER A 189 4.50 -15.08 -14.26
C SER A 189 3.00 -14.76 -14.36
N GLY A 190 2.59 -13.49 -14.27
CA GLY A 190 1.18 -13.11 -14.20
C GLY A 190 0.49 -13.54 -12.90
N GLY A 191 1.24 -13.73 -11.82
CA GLY A 191 0.76 -14.15 -10.51
C GLY A 191 0.68 -15.66 -10.29
N VAL A 192 1.18 -16.48 -11.23
CA VAL A 192 1.17 -17.95 -11.13
C VAL A 192 2.24 -18.47 -10.18
N GLU A 193 3.47 -17.98 -10.28
CA GLU A 193 4.56 -18.41 -9.39
C GLU A 193 4.35 -17.81 -7.99
N GLY A 194 3.93 -18.66 -7.05
CA GLY A 194 3.67 -18.29 -5.66
C GLY A 194 4.92 -18.39 -4.77
N PHE A 195 5.05 -17.43 -3.86
CA PHE A 195 5.82 -17.57 -2.64
C PHE A 195 4.85 -17.59 -1.46
N ALA A 196 5.08 -18.48 -0.50
CA ALA A 196 4.49 -18.44 0.83
C ALA A 196 5.62 -18.40 1.86
N ASP A 197 5.50 -17.55 2.87
CA ASP A 197 6.44 -17.55 4.00
C ASP A 197 6.21 -18.76 4.92
N ALA A 198 7.00 -18.86 5.98
CA ALA A 198 6.87 -19.95 6.96
C ALA A 198 5.53 -19.96 7.72
N PHE A 199 4.73 -18.89 7.65
CA PHE A 199 3.40 -18.77 8.22
C PHE A 199 2.28 -18.99 7.18
N GLY A 200 2.62 -19.34 5.94
CA GLY A 200 1.66 -19.52 4.83
C GLY A 200 1.19 -18.21 4.18
N THR A 201 1.80 -17.07 4.55
CA THR A 201 1.48 -15.76 4.01
C THR A 201 2.01 -15.62 2.58
N THR A 202 1.13 -15.28 1.63
CA THR A 202 1.50 -15.21 0.22
C THR A 202 1.78 -13.80 -0.29
N ILE A 203 2.55 -13.68 -1.37
CA ILE A 203 2.73 -12.42 -2.12
C ILE A 203 1.37 -11.81 -2.48
N ARG A 204 0.45 -12.63 -3.03
CA ARG A 204 -0.91 -12.18 -3.40
C ARG A 204 -1.65 -11.56 -2.22
N TYR A 205 -1.53 -12.14 -1.03
CA TYR A 205 -2.15 -11.61 0.17
C TYR A 205 -1.61 -10.21 0.51
N TYR A 206 -0.28 -9.99 0.47
CA TYR A 206 0.32 -8.67 0.74
C TYR A 206 -0.03 -7.65 -0.35
N MET A 207 0.02 -8.06 -1.61
CA MET A 207 -0.39 -7.21 -2.74
C MET A 207 -1.81 -6.69 -2.57
N LYS A 208 -2.74 -7.56 -2.14
CA LYS A 208 -4.14 -7.19 -1.90
C LYS A 208 -4.31 -6.34 -0.64
N ARG A 209 -3.75 -6.78 0.49
CA ARG A 209 -3.96 -6.17 1.80
C ARG A 209 -3.37 -4.76 1.89
N PHE A 210 -2.20 -4.56 1.29
CA PHE A 210 -1.47 -3.29 1.35
C PHE A 210 -1.59 -2.48 0.06
N GLY A 211 -2.66 -2.72 -0.70
CA GLY A 211 -2.94 -1.99 -1.92
C GLY A 211 -3.45 -0.57 -1.68
N GLY A 212 -3.05 0.33 -2.57
CA GLY A 212 -3.63 1.67 -2.70
C GLY A 212 -3.13 2.72 -1.70
N TYR A 213 -2.00 2.50 -1.04
CA TYR A 213 -1.37 3.54 -0.22
C TYR A 213 -0.43 4.40 -1.07
N ASP A 214 -0.34 5.69 -0.74
CA ASP A 214 0.66 6.59 -1.29
C ASP A 214 2.03 6.28 -0.69
N THR A 215 2.96 5.92 -1.57
CA THR A 215 4.35 5.60 -1.25
C THR A 215 5.32 6.51 -2.01
N SER A 216 4.82 7.67 -2.49
CA SER A 216 5.60 8.74 -3.12
C SER A 216 6.75 9.23 -2.25
N PHE A 217 6.56 9.27 -0.94
CA PHE A 217 7.57 9.59 0.06
C PHE A 217 8.82 8.68 0.00
N VAL A 218 8.67 7.43 -0.46
CA VAL A 218 9.78 6.48 -0.54
C VAL A 218 10.58 6.73 -1.82
N VAL A 219 11.81 7.24 -1.68
CA VAL A 219 12.70 7.49 -2.81
C VAL A 219 13.50 6.21 -3.17
N PRO A 220 13.49 5.74 -4.42
CA PRO A 220 14.22 4.52 -4.80
C PRO A 220 15.74 4.72 -4.72
N ASN A 221 16.42 3.88 -3.94
CA ASN A 221 17.88 3.95 -3.76
C ASN A 221 18.53 2.55 -3.71
N LYS A 222 19.43 2.27 -4.67
CA LYS A 222 20.14 0.97 -4.77
C LYS A 222 20.99 0.66 -3.55
N LYS A 223 21.57 1.69 -2.92
CA LYS A 223 22.56 1.60 -1.85
C LYS A 223 22.02 2.09 -0.50
N ALA A 224 20.70 2.23 -0.34
CA ALA A 224 20.11 2.74 0.89
C ALA A 224 20.62 1.99 2.13
N LYS A 225 21.13 2.68 3.12
CA LYS A 225 21.60 2.10 4.38
C LYS A 225 21.11 2.97 5.52
N VAL A 226 20.97 2.36 6.69
CA VAL A 226 20.59 3.05 7.92
C VAL A 226 21.81 3.67 8.60
N ILE A 227 22.93 2.96 8.55
CA ILE A 227 24.23 3.30 9.16
C ILE A 227 25.33 2.97 8.14
#